data_AF-V6Z407-F1
#
_entry.id   AF-V6Z407-F1
#
_cell.length_a   1.000
_cell.length_b   1.000
_cell.length_c   1.000
_cell.angle_alpha   90.00
_cell.angle_beta   90.00
_cell.angle_gamma   90.00
#
_symmetry.space_group_name_H-M   'P 1'
#
loop_
_entity.id
_entity.type
_entity.pdbx_description
1 polymer ?
#
loop_
_entity_poly.entity_id
_entity_poly.type
_entity_poly.pdbx_seq_one_letter_code
_entity_poly.pdbx_strand_id
1 'polypeptide(L)'
;MTLVQLIANELSLLLVGAGTALVLNLYMPSKQKAIADYFVKVEEELKVILCRFGTLLRSGDGSNDGQLIDHLEKTLSEALELVYIESNNQLFQSTNYQVHYFEMRREQEKILKGISESIQKLNLQSQENQILAELFERTGQQISEENPANDLIVAIEDFLEHFRERPLPVTRDEFEGRALLFQLLGDLERFIQLKVNFYDSYKP
;
A
#
# COMPACT_ATOMS: atom_id res chain seq x y z
N MET A 1 -19.42 -55.73 23.28
CA MET A 1 -18.46 -54.95 22.48
C MET A 1 -17.10 -55.10 23.16
N THR A 2 -16.11 -55.69 22.51
CA THR A 2 -14.78 -55.91 23.13
C THR A 2 -13.97 -54.62 23.06
N LEU A 3 -13.04 -54.43 24.01
CA LEU A 3 -12.12 -53.27 24.04
C LEU A 3 -11.40 -53.07 22.69
N VAL A 4 -11.06 -54.19 22.03
CA VAL A 4 -10.43 -54.22 20.70
C VAL A 4 -11.33 -53.62 19.62
N GLN A 5 -12.65 -53.87 19.65
CA GLN A 5 -13.59 -53.28 18.69
C GLN A 5 -13.75 -51.78 18.89
N LEU A 6 -13.72 -51.30 20.14
CA LEU A 6 -13.81 -49.87 20.44
C LEU A 6 -12.57 -49.13 19.90
N ILE A 7 -11.38 -49.66 20.18
CA ILE A 7 -10.10 -49.08 19.72
C ILE A 7 -10.01 -49.09 18.19
N ALA A 8 -10.41 -50.18 17.53
CA ALA A 8 -10.40 -50.26 16.07
C ALA A 8 -11.36 -49.26 15.41
N ASN A 9 -12.52 -49.01 16.02
CA ASN A 9 -13.48 -48.03 15.55
C ASN A 9 -12.93 -46.60 15.67
N GLU A 10 -12.34 -46.25 16.81
CA GLU A 10 -11.73 -44.93 17.02
C GLU A 10 -10.54 -44.69 16.09
N LEU A 11 -9.69 -45.69 15.87
CA LEU A 11 -8.56 -45.58 14.95
C LEU A 11 -9.02 -45.36 13.50
N SER A 12 -10.12 -46.03 13.10
CA SER A 12 -10.71 -45.88 11.77
C SER A 12 -11.32 -44.49 11.57
N LEU A 13 -12.03 -43.98 12.58
CA LEU A 13 -12.56 -42.61 12.59
C LEU A 13 -11.44 -41.57 12.49
N LEU A 14 -10.34 -41.77 13.23
CA LEU A 14 -9.16 -40.90 13.18
C LEU A 14 -8.49 -40.94 11.80
N LEU A 15 -8.31 -42.13 11.22
CA LEU A 15 -7.75 -42.29 9.88
C LEU A 15 -8.61 -41.67 8.78
N VAL A 16 -9.94 -41.78 8.87
CA VAL A 16 -10.85 -41.13 7.92
C VAL A 16 -10.77 -39.61 8.07
N GLY A 17 -10.76 -39.10 9.30
CA GLY A 17 -10.63 -37.66 9.56
C GLY A 17 -9.29 -37.09 9.07
N ALA A 18 -8.18 -37.71 9.48
CA ALA A 18 -6.83 -37.31 9.09
C ALA A 18 -6.59 -37.50 7.59
N GLY A 19 -7.06 -38.61 7.01
CA GLY A 19 -6.94 -38.89 5.58
C GLY A 19 -7.72 -37.90 4.73
N THR A 20 -8.96 -37.56 5.12
CA THR A 20 -9.75 -36.54 4.43
C THR A 20 -9.09 -35.18 4.52
N ALA A 21 -8.58 -34.80 5.70
CA ALA A 21 -7.83 -33.55 5.87
C ALA A 21 -6.56 -33.50 5.00
N LEU A 22 -5.80 -34.59 4.92
CA LEU A 22 -4.60 -34.68 4.07
C LEU A 22 -4.93 -34.59 2.58
N VAL A 23 -5.99 -35.26 2.12
CA VAL A 23 -6.43 -35.18 0.72
C VAL A 23 -6.87 -33.77 0.35
N LEU A 24 -7.63 -33.10 1.22
CA LEU A 24 -8.02 -31.70 1.01
C LEU A 24 -6.80 -30.76 0.99
N ASN A 25 -5.83 -31.00 1.87
CA ASN A 25 -4.59 -30.21 1.94
C ASN A 25 -3.70 -30.43 0.69
N LEU A 26 -3.63 -31.65 0.15
CA LEU A 26 -2.90 -31.94 -1.08
C LEU A 26 -3.59 -31.40 -2.34
N TYR A 27 -4.91 -31.23 -2.31
CA TYR A 27 -5.68 -30.74 -3.46
C TYR A 27 -5.55 -29.22 -3.67
N MET A 28 -5.20 -28.43 -2.64
CA MET A 28 -4.98 -26.99 -2.81
C MET A 28 -3.56 -26.72 -3.34
N PRO A 29 -3.40 -26.33 -4.63
CA PRO A 29 -2.10 -25.86 -5.11
C PRO A 29 -1.75 -24.57 -4.37
N SER A 30 -0.49 -24.44 -3.91
CA SER A 30 -0.06 -23.23 -3.22
C SER A 30 -0.29 -21.99 -4.09
N LYS A 31 -0.90 -20.97 -3.50
CA LYS A 31 -1.22 -19.72 -4.20
C LYS A 31 -0.06 -18.73 -4.23
N GLN A 32 1.13 -19.14 -3.77
CA GLN A 32 2.34 -18.31 -3.68
C GLN A 32 2.69 -17.59 -4.98
N LYS A 33 2.55 -18.27 -6.15
CA LYS A 33 2.83 -17.62 -7.44
C LYS A 33 1.87 -16.46 -7.71
N ALA A 34 0.56 -16.69 -7.52
CA ALA A 34 -0.43 -15.64 -7.71
C ALA A 34 -0.24 -14.49 -6.71
N ILE A 35 0.15 -14.78 -5.47
CA ILE A 35 0.50 -13.77 -4.47
C ILE A 35 1.70 -12.94 -4.95
N ALA A 36 2.76 -13.58 -5.45
CA ALA A 36 3.93 -12.89 -5.99
C ALA A 36 3.57 -12.00 -7.19
N ASP A 37 2.68 -12.45 -8.06
CA ASP A 37 2.18 -11.63 -9.18
C ASP A 37 1.44 -10.37 -8.67
N TYR A 38 0.69 -10.47 -7.56
CA TYR A 38 0.04 -9.32 -6.93
C TYR A 38 1.02 -8.33 -6.29
N PHE A 39 2.16 -8.79 -5.75
CA PHE A 39 3.20 -7.89 -5.25
C PHE A 39 3.65 -6.94 -6.37
N VAL A 40 4.04 -7.50 -7.51
CA VAL A 40 4.50 -6.73 -8.68
C VAL A 40 3.40 -5.80 -9.18
N LYS A 41 2.18 -6.32 -9.37
CA LYS A 41 1.06 -5.55 -9.88
C LYS A 41 0.72 -4.33 -9.02
N VAL A 42 0.68 -4.49 -7.70
CA VAL A 42 0.40 -3.40 -6.75
C VAL A 42 1.50 -2.33 -6.78
N GLU A 43 2.77 -2.72 -6.87
CA GLU A 43 3.86 -1.76 -6.97
C GLU A 43 3.80 -0.94 -8.26
N GLU A 44 3.51 -1.59 -9.39
CA GLU A 44 3.35 -0.92 -10.68
C GLU A 44 2.18 0.08 -10.66
N GLU A 45 1.03 -0.32 -10.12
CA GLU A 45 -0.15 0.56 -10.00
C GLU A 45 0.12 1.78 -9.12
N LEU A 46 0.76 1.59 -7.96
CA LEU A 46 1.15 2.68 -7.07
C LEU A 46 2.11 3.65 -7.74
N LYS A 47 3.13 3.13 -8.44
CA LYS A 47 4.07 3.95 -9.21
C LYS A 47 3.37 4.77 -10.28
N VAL A 48 2.45 4.16 -11.01
CA VAL A 48 1.66 4.85 -12.05
C VAL A 48 0.87 6.00 -11.42
N ILE A 49 0.16 5.76 -10.32
CA ILE A 49 -0.64 6.79 -9.63
C ILE A 49 0.24 7.95 -9.16
N LEU A 50 1.35 7.67 -8.47
CA LEU A 50 2.27 8.70 -7.98
C LEU A 50 2.84 9.55 -9.12
N CYS A 51 3.23 8.93 -10.25
CA CYS A 51 3.68 9.67 -11.42
C CYS A 51 2.54 10.48 -12.07
N ARG A 52 1.29 10.01 -12.00
CA ARG A 52 0.14 10.79 -12.51
C ARG A 52 -0.13 12.01 -11.64
N PHE A 53 -0.01 11.91 -10.32
CA PHE A 53 -0.07 13.10 -9.46
C PHE A 53 0.98 14.14 -9.82
N GLY A 54 2.21 13.71 -10.12
CA GLY A 54 3.24 14.61 -10.64
C GLY A 54 2.82 15.29 -11.95
N THR A 55 2.22 14.53 -12.88
CA THR A 55 1.70 15.08 -14.15
C THR A 55 0.56 16.07 -13.90
N LEU A 56 -0.43 15.70 -13.10
CA LEU A 56 -1.59 16.52 -12.72
C LEU A 56 -1.14 17.84 -12.12
N LEU A 57 -0.18 17.83 -11.19
CA LEU A 57 0.33 19.04 -10.57
C LEU A 57 1.03 20.00 -11.56
N ARG A 58 1.61 19.47 -12.65
CA ARG A 58 2.29 20.28 -13.69
C ARG A 58 1.33 20.80 -14.76
N SER A 59 0.44 19.96 -15.27
CA SER A 59 -0.41 20.26 -16.44
C SER A 59 -1.85 20.62 -16.08
N GLY A 60 -2.28 20.28 -14.86
CA GLY A 60 -3.67 20.36 -14.44
C GLY A 60 -4.60 19.32 -15.07
N ASP A 61 -4.05 18.34 -15.80
CA ASP A 61 -4.80 17.26 -16.42
C ASP A 61 -5.01 16.11 -15.43
N GLY A 62 -6.20 16.06 -14.82
CA GLY A 62 -6.62 15.03 -13.85
C GLY A 62 -7.42 13.90 -14.47
N SER A 63 -7.32 13.71 -15.79
CA SER A 63 -8.07 12.66 -16.46
C SER A 63 -7.63 11.28 -15.97
N ASN A 64 -8.62 10.49 -15.54
CA ASN A 64 -8.49 9.09 -15.12
C ASN A 64 -7.83 8.81 -13.75
N ASP A 65 -7.48 9.81 -12.94
CA ASP A 65 -6.83 9.58 -11.64
C ASP A 65 -7.68 8.75 -10.68
N GLY A 66 -8.97 9.07 -10.58
CA GLY A 66 -9.92 8.29 -9.76
C GLY A 66 -10.04 6.83 -10.22
N GLN A 67 -10.02 6.59 -11.53
CA GLN A 67 -10.10 5.23 -12.08
C GLN A 67 -8.86 4.39 -11.76
N LEU A 68 -7.68 5.02 -11.73
CA LEU A 68 -6.43 4.34 -11.36
C LEU A 68 -6.46 3.91 -9.89
N ILE A 69 -6.94 4.78 -9.00
CA ILE A 69 -7.05 4.50 -7.57
C ILE A 69 -8.12 3.43 -7.30
N ASP A 70 -9.29 3.53 -7.93
CA ASP A 70 -10.35 2.52 -7.82
C ASP A 70 -9.87 1.14 -8.34
N HIS A 71 -9.03 1.12 -9.39
CA HIS A 71 -8.42 -0.11 -9.88
C HIS A 71 -7.44 -0.71 -8.87
N LEU A 72 -6.62 0.13 -8.23
CA LEU A 72 -5.73 -0.30 -7.15
C LEU A 72 -6.49 -0.85 -5.94
N GLU A 73 -7.57 -0.19 -5.52
CA GLU A 73 -8.45 -0.68 -4.43
C GLU A 73 -8.96 -2.09 -4.74
N LYS A 74 -9.39 -2.33 -5.97
CA LYS A 74 -9.84 -3.65 -6.42
C LYS A 74 -8.71 -4.68 -6.41
N THR A 75 -7.55 -4.36 -6.99
CA THR A 75 -6.37 -5.24 -6.99
C THR A 75 -5.97 -5.64 -5.56
N LEU A 76 -5.94 -4.67 -4.64
CA LEU A 76 -5.60 -4.90 -3.23
C LEU A 76 -6.64 -5.76 -2.51
N SER A 77 -7.93 -5.56 -2.80
CA SER A 77 -9.01 -6.37 -2.24
C SER A 77 -8.88 -7.84 -2.67
N GLU A 78 -8.61 -8.08 -3.95
CA GLU A 78 -8.39 -9.44 -4.51
C GLU A 78 -7.12 -10.09 -3.92
N ALA A 79 -6.04 -9.32 -3.77
CA ALA A 79 -4.79 -9.80 -3.18
C ALA A 79 -4.95 -10.16 -1.69
N LEU A 80 -5.62 -9.32 -0.91
CA LEU A 80 -5.89 -9.56 0.51
C LEU A 80 -6.75 -10.79 0.71
N GLU A 81 -7.83 -10.96 -0.06
CA GLU A 81 -8.65 -12.17 -0.01
C GLU A 81 -7.80 -13.43 -0.27
N LEU A 82 -6.93 -13.38 -1.27
CA LEU A 82 -6.04 -14.48 -1.62
C LEU A 82 -5.07 -14.83 -0.48
N VAL A 83 -4.43 -13.83 0.09
CA VAL A 83 -3.44 -13.99 1.15
C VAL A 83 -4.10 -14.43 2.46
N TYR A 84 -5.31 -13.96 2.78
CA TYR A 84 -6.07 -14.45 3.93
C TYR A 84 -6.47 -15.92 3.79
N ILE A 85 -6.82 -16.37 2.58
CA ILE A 85 -7.08 -17.78 2.32
C ILE A 85 -5.80 -18.62 2.48
N GLU A 86 -4.68 -18.21 1.86
CA GLU A 86 -3.40 -18.92 1.99
C GLU A 86 -2.90 -18.93 3.45
N SER A 87 -3.10 -17.82 4.16
CA SER A 87 -2.80 -17.64 5.58
C SER A 87 -3.46 -18.68 6.46
N ASN A 88 -4.77 -18.89 6.28
CA ASN A 88 -5.52 -19.86 7.06
C ASN A 88 -5.13 -21.31 6.75
N ASN A 89 -4.49 -21.55 5.60
CA ASN A 89 -4.03 -22.87 5.17
C ASN A 89 -2.58 -23.17 5.62
N GLN A 90 -1.78 -22.17 5.98
CA GLN A 90 -0.38 -22.33 6.40
C GLN A 90 -0.19 -22.03 7.90
N LEU A 91 0.41 -22.96 8.64
CA LEU A 91 0.49 -22.91 10.12
C LEU A 91 1.51 -21.90 10.72
N PHE A 92 2.46 -21.28 9.97
CA PHE A 92 3.49 -20.41 10.59
C PHE A 92 4.11 -19.30 9.69
N GLN A 93 4.50 -18.19 10.34
CA GLN A 93 5.37 -17.02 10.02
C GLN A 93 5.36 -16.34 8.63
N SER A 94 5.53 -17.03 7.49
CA SER A 94 5.57 -16.40 6.15
C SER A 94 4.28 -15.65 5.80
N THR A 95 3.18 -16.16 6.36
CA THR A 95 1.84 -15.61 6.30
C THR A 95 1.73 -14.17 6.81
N ASN A 96 2.43 -13.82 7.90
CA ASN A 96 2.26 -12.51 8.52
C ASN A 96 2.87 -11.38 7.68
N TYR A 97 3.96 -11.66 6.95
CA TYR A 97 4.59 -10.66 6.08
C TYR A 97 3.66 -10.25 4.95
N GLN A 98 3.13 -11.24 4.21
CA GLN A 98 2.27 -10.99 3.05
C GLN A 98 1.00 -10.25 3.47
N VAL A 99 0.35 -10.67 4.57
CA VAL A 99 -0.85 -10.00 5.09
C VAL A 99 -0.54 -8.54 5.42
N HIS A 100 0.49 -8.29 6.24
CA HIS A 100 0.81 -6.93 6.66
C HIS A 100 1.31 -6.05 5.50
N TYR A 101 1.96 -6.64 4.48
CA TYR A 101 2.34 -5.92 3.27
C TYR A 101 1.11 -5.38 2.55
N PHE A 102 0.13 -6.24 2.22
CA PHE A 102 -1.04 -5.80 1.48
C PHE A 102 -1.95 -4.89 2.31
N GLU A 103 -2.06 -5.08 3.63
CA GLU A 103 -2.76 -4.14 4.51
C GLU A 103 -2.07 -2.76 4.54
N MET A 104 -0.72 -2.72 4.59
CA MET A 104 0.03 -1.47 4.47
C MET A 104 -0.25 -0.77 3.13
N ARG A 105 -0.25 -1.51 2.01
CA ARG A 105 -0.57 -0.95 0.69
C ARG A 105 -2.01 -0.45 0.58
N ARG A 106 -2.95 -1.09 1.29
CA ARG A 106 -4.35 -0.64 1.41
C ARG A 106 -4.49 0.65 2.21
N GLU A 107 -3.72 0.83 3.27
CA GLU A 107 -3.69 2.13 3.97
C GLU A 107 -3.06 3.22 3.10
N GLN A 108 -2.03 2.89 2.33
CA GLN A 108 -1.44 3.78 1.33
C GLN A 108 -2.44 4.20 0.24
N GLU A 109 -3.23 3.27 -0.30
CA GLU A 109 -4.28 3.57 -1.29
C GLU A 109 -5.29 4.61 -0.77
N LYS A 110 -5.78 4.46 0.47
CA LYS A 110 -6.70 5.42 1.08
C LYS A 110 -6.10 6.83 1.18
N ILE A 111 -4.80 6.93 1.47
CA ILE A 111 -4.09 8.22 1.49
C ILE A 111 -4.02 8.81 0.08
N LEU A 112 -3.73 8.00 -0.95
CA LEU A 112 -3.71 8.47 -2.35
C LEU A 112 -5.07 9.02 -2.78
N LYS A 113 -6.17 8.43 -2.32
CA LYS A 113 -7.53 8.96 -2.57
C LYS A 113 -7.70 10.37 -2.00
N GLY A 114 -7.28 10.59 -0.75
CA GLY A 114 -7.30 11.92 -0.11
C GLY A 114 -6.38 12.94 -0.79
N ILE A 115 -5.21 12.49 -1.25
CA ILE A 115 -4.28 13.31 -2.03
C ILE A 115 -4.93 13.75 -3.35
N SER A 116 -5.54 12.83 -4.10
CA SER A 116 -6.21 13.14 -5.37
C SER A 116 -7.29 14.22 -5.19
N GLU A 117 -8.14 14.09 -4.17
CA GLU A 117 -9.17 15.10 -3.87
C GLU A 117 -8.58 16.47 -3.49
N SER A 118 -7.41 16.46 -2.83
CA SER A 118 -6.73 17.67 -2.40
C SER A 118 -6.05 18.38 -3.57
N ILE A 119 -5.42 17.65 -4.49
CA ILE A 119 -4.82 18.22 -5.70
C ILE A 119 -5.87 18.90 -6.59
N GLN A 120 -7.07 18.32 -6.72
CA GLN A 120 -8.16 18.92 -7.51
C GLN A 120 -8.64 20.29 -6.99
N LYS A 121 -8.44 20.58 -5.70
CA LYS A 121 -8.79 21.86 -5.08
C LYS A 121 -7.69 22.91 -5.25
N LEU A 122 -6.51 22.50 -5.72
CA LEU A 122 -5.33 23.34 -5.78
C LEU A 122 -5.41 24.26 -6.99
N ASN A 123 -5.01 25.52 -6.81
CA ASN A 123 -4.94 26.46 -7.92
C ASN A 123 -3.66 26.16 -8.73
N LEU A 124 -3.83 25.41 -9.81
CA LEU A 124 -2.75 24.79 -10.58
C LEU A 124 -2.03 25.82 -11.46
N GLN A 125 -0.95 26.46 -10.96
CA GLN A 125 0.02 27.25 -11.76
C GLN A 125 1.19 27.87 -10.96
N SER A 126 1.43 27.41 -9.73
CA SER A 126 2.46 27.99 -8.86
C SER A 126 3.80 27.26 -8.99
N GLN A 127 4.91 27.93 -8.64
CA GLN A 127 6.24 27.30 -8.62
C GLN A 127 6.28 26.13 -7.63
N GLU A 128 5.49 26.23 -6.57
CA GLU A 128 5.31 25.24 -5.53
C GLU A 128 4.76 23.90 -6.08
N ASN A 129 3.91 23.94 -7.10
CA ASN A 129 3.37 22.73 -7.73
C ASN A 129 4.44 21.92 -8.45
N GLN A 130 5.45 22.59 -9.01
CA GLN A 130 6.55 21.90 -9.68
C GLN A 130 7.36 21.05 -8.71
N ILE A 131 7.55 21.56 -7.49
CA ILE A 131 8.33 20.87 -6.46
C ILE A 131 7.53 19.69 -5.88
N LEU A 132 6.24 19.90 -5.60
CA LEU A 132 5.35 18.78 -5.24
C LEU A 132 5.34 17.70 -6.31
N ALA A 133 5.25 18.09 -7.59
CA ALA A 133 5.24 17.14 -8.69
C ALA A 133 6.53 16.31 -8.77
N GLU A 134 7.67 16.95 -8.54
CA GLU A 134 8.96 16.26 -8.46
C GLU A 134 9.01 15.28 -7.27
N LEU A 135 8.50 15.66 -6.10
CA LEU A 135 8.44 14.76 -4.94
C LEU A 135 7.56 13.54 -5.21
N PHE A 136 6.39 13.70 -5.83
CA PHE A 136 5.52 12.58 -6.20
C PHE A 136 6.18 11.65 -7.22
N GLU A 137 6.83 12.19 -8.26
CA GLU A 137 7.55 11.38 -9.25
C GLU A 137 8.75 10.65 -8.66
N ARG A 138 9.55 11.34 -7.82
CA ARG A 138 10.66 10.71 -7.08
C ARG A 138 10.16 9.60 -6.18
N THR A 139 9.04 9.81 -5.49
CA THR A 139 8.42 8.76 -4.66
C THR A 139 8.00 7.57 -5.52
N GLY A 140 7.34 7.80 -6.66
CA GLY A 140 6.98 6.73 -7.60
C GLY A 140 8.18 5.96 -8.18
N GLN A 141 9.33 6.63 -8.36
CA GLN A 141 10.54 5.97 -8.83
C GLN A 141 11.25 5.14 -7.74
N GLN A 142 11.09 5.53 -6.48
CA GLN A 142 11.78 4.92 -5.34
C GLN A 142 10.92 3.95 -4.55
N ILE A 143 9.61 3.87 -4.84
CA ILE A 143 8.70 2.94 -4.18
C ILE A 143 8.95 1.51 -4.69
N SER A 144 9.85 0.79 -4.02
CA SER A 144 10.10 -0.64 -4.22
C SER A 144 10.22 -1.34 -2.87
N GLU A 145 9.81 -2.60 -2.79
CA GLU A 145 9.89 -3.41 -1.56
C GLU A 145 11.25 -3.32 -0.85
N GLU A 146 12.33 -3.26 -1.63
CA GLU A 146 13.71 -3.25 -1.14
C GLU A 146 14.21 -1.90 -0.61
N ASN A 147 13.51 -0.80 -0.91
CA ASN A 147 13.95 0.54 -0.55
C ASN A 147 13.18 1.06 0.69
N PRO A 148 13.83 1.34 1.83
CA PRO A 148 13.16 1.86 3.02
C PRO A 148 12.59 3.27 2.84
N ALA A 149 12.98 4.02 1.79
CA ALA A 149 12.48 5.36 1.47
C ALA A 149 12.78 6.46 2.51
N ASN A 150 13.73 6.24 3.42
CA ASN A 150 14.16 7.25 4.41
C ASN A 150 14.62 8.56 3.76
N ASP A 151 15.31 8.47 2.61
CA ASP A 151 15.77 9.65 1.87
C ASP A 151 14.61 10.52 1.35
N LEU A 152 13.43 9.93 1.12
CA LEU A 152 12.23 10.69 0.73
C LEU A 152 11.63 11.45 1.91
N ILE A 153 11.66 10.87 3.12
CA ILE A 153 11.22 11.57 4.33
C ILE A 153 12.08 12.81 4.57
N VAL A 154 13.40 12.66 4.51
CA VAL A 154 14.34 13.80 4.64
C VAL A 154 14.06 14.87 3.59
N ALA A 155 13.84 14.47 2.33
CA ALA A 155 13.51 15.43 1.26
C ALA A 155 12.19 16.18 1.50
N ILE A 156 11.19 15.56 2.13
CA ILE A 156 9.93 16.22 2.50
C ILE A 156 10.14 17.16 3.68
N GLU A 157 10.91 16.75 4.69
CA GLU A 157 11.23 17.57 5.87
C GLU A 157 11.99 18.84 5.47
N ASP A 158 13.04 18.72 4.65
CA ASP A 158 13.81 19.84 4.11
C ASP A 158 12.90 20.84 3.38
N PHE A 159 11.94 20.31 2.61
CA PHE A 159 11.00 21.12 1.87
C PHE A 159 9.99 21.84 2.78
N LEU A 160 9.49 21.16 3.82
CA LEU A 160 8.64 21.74 4.85
C LEU A 160 9.37 22.85 5.61
N GLU A 161 10.65 22.67 5.93
CA GLU A 161 11.47 23.67 6.60
C GLU A 161 11.65 24.92 5.74
N HIS A 162 11.99 24.76 4.45
CA HIS A 162 12.07 25.88 3.52
C HIS A 162 10.76 26.68 3.43
N PHE A 163 9.60 26.02 3.51
CA PHE A 163 8.31 26.69 3.54
C PHE A 163 8.03 27.47 4.82
N ARG A 164 8.50 26.97 5.97
CA ARG A 164 8.34 27.63 7.27
C ARG A 164 9.12 28.92 7.38
N GLU A 165 10.23 29.05 6.65
CA GLU A 165 11.06 30.26 6.63
C GLU A 165 10.47 31.39 5.77
N ARG A 166 9.45 31.12 4.95
CA ARG A 166 8.84 32.13 4.08
C ARG A 166 8.05 33.17 4.90
N PRO A 167 7.94 34.42 4.43
CA PRO A 167 7.08 35.42 5.04
C PRO A 167 5.64 34.92 5.20
N LEU A 168 4.95 35.34 6.26
CA LEU A 168 3.55 34.99 6.49
C LEU A 168 2.68 35.35 5.27
N PRO A 169 1.65 34.54 4.96
CA PRO A 169 0.76 34.84 3.85
C PRO A 169 0.06 36.18 4.08
N VAL A 170 0.07 37.03 3.05
CA VAL A 170 -0.51 38.38 3.10
C VAL A 170 -1.99 38.35 2.72
N THR A 171 -2.39 37.39 1.89
CA THR A 171 -3.79 37.23 1.45
C THR A 171 -4.37 35.90 1.91
N ARG A 172 -5.71 35.84 1.95
CA ARG A 172 -6.43 34.60 2.25
C ARG A 172 -6.15 33.51 1.22
N ASP A 173 -6.13 33.86 -0.06
CA ASP A 173 -5.85 32.90 -1.13
C ASP A 173 -4.44 32.31 -1.00
N GLU A 174 -3.46 33.13 -0.61
CA GLU A 174 -2.11 32.67 -0.32
C GLU A 174 -2.07 31.74 0.91
N PHE A 175 -2.82 32.05 1.96
CA PHE A 175 -2.96 31.19 3.12
C PHE A 175 -3.59 29.83 2.76
N GLU A 176 -4.70 29.83 2.02
CA GLU A 176 -5.41 28.61 1.63
C GLU A 176 -4.54 27.74 0.70
N GLY A 177 -3.83 28.35 -0.26
CA GLY A 177 -2.89 27.64 -1.12
C GLY A 177 -1.73 26.99 -0.35
N ARG A 178 -1.14 27.72 0.62
CA ARG A 178 -0.09 27.17 1.48
C ARG A 178 -0.61 26.05 2.37
N ALA A 179 -1.80 26.21 2.97
CA ALA A 179 -2.40 25.20 3.85
C ALA A 179 -2.64 23.88 3.10
N LEU A 180 -3.14 23.96 1.85
CA LEU A 180 -3.37 22.79 1.02
C LEU A 180 -2.05 22.10 0.63
N LEU A 181 -1.00 22.87 0.35
CA LEU A 181 0.33 22.33 0.09
C LEU A 181 0.91 21.61 1.31
N PHE A 182 0.81 22.21 2.50
CA PHE A 182 1.23 21.56 3.75
C PHE A 182 0.46 20.26 4.01
N GLN A 183 -0.84 20.25 3.72
CA GLN A 183 -1.65 19.04 3.82
C GLN A 183 -1.15 17.95 2.86
N LEU A 184 -0.91 18.27 1.59
CA LEU A 184 -0.41 17.32 0.59
C LEU A 184 0.96 16.74 0.96
N LEU A 185 1.86 17.57 1.51
CA LEU A 185 3.15 17.10 2.01
C LEU A 185 3.00 16.15 3.19
N GLY A 186 2.16 16.49 4.17
CA GLY A 186 1.92 15.62 5.32
C GLY A 186 1.23 14.30 4.93
N ASP A 187 0.37 14.32 3.92
CA ASP A 187 -0.25 13.11 3.37
C ASP A 187 0.80 12.24 2.66
N LEU A 188 1.69 12.83 1.86
CA LEU A 188 2.80 12.12 1.21
C LEU A 188 3.81 11.56 2.24
N GLU A 189 4.14 12.33 3.27
CA GLU A 189 4.98 11.90 4.39
C GLU A 189 4.35 10.68 5.08
N ARG A 190 3.07 10.75 5.43
CA ARG A 190 2.33 9.62 6.04
C ARG A 190 2.33 8.39 5.14
N PHE A 191 2.14 8.58 3.84
CA PHE A 191 2.19 7.51 2.85
C PHE A 191 3.56 6.81 2.86
N ILE A 192 4.66 7.56 2.89
CA ILE A 192 6.02 6.98 2.96
C ILE A 192 6.28 6.36 4.33
N GLN A 193 5.83 6.99 5.42
CA GLN A 193 6.04 6.49 6.78
C GLN A 193 5.40 5.13 7.01
N LEU A 194 4.26 4.82 6.39
CA LEU A 194 3.67 3.48 6.43
C LEU A 194 4.64 2.41 5.91
N LYS A 195 5.36 2.72 4.83
CA LYS A 195 6.37 1.84 4.24
C LYS A 195 7.60 1.72 5.13
N VAL A 196 8.10 2.84 5.68
CA VAL A 196 9.24 2.84 6.62
C VAL A 196 8.92 1.96 7.84
N ASN A 197 7.76 2.16 8.46
CA ASN A 197 7.30 1.40 9.63
C ASN A 197 7.17 -0.10 9.33
N PHE A 198 6.64 -0.43 8.14
CA PHE A 198 6.59 -1.81 7.67
C PHE A 198 8.00 -2.40 7.56
N TYR A 199 8.91 -1.72 6.86
CA TYR A 199 10.29 -2.18 6.69
C TYR A 199 11.00 -2.40 8.04
N ASP A 200 10.86 -1.46 8.97
CA ASP A 200 11.43 -1.57 10.32
C ASP A 200 10.88 -2.77 11.13
N SER A 201 9.61 -3.14 10.90
CA SER A 201 8.96 -4.28 11.57
C SER A 201 9.39 -5.63 10.98
N TYR A 202 9.94 -5.63 9.76
CA TYR A 202 10.27 -6.84 9.00
C TYR A 202 11.74 -6.89 8.55
N LYS A 203 12.61 -6.09 9.17
CA LYS A 203 14.06 -6.11 8.91
C LYS A 203 14.58 -7.56 8.93
N PRO A 204 15.42 -7.96 7.96
CA PRO A 204 16.16 -9.21 8.03
C PRO A 204 17.15 -9.23 9.21
#